data_AF-A0A5J4PIB7-F1
#
_entry.id   AF-A0A5J4PIB7-F1
#
_cell.length_a   1.000
_cell.length_b   1.000
_cell.length_c   1.000
_cell.angle_alpha   90.00
_cell.angle_beta   90.00
_cell.angle_gamma   90.00
#
_symmetry.space_group_name_H-M   'P 1'
#
loop_
_entity.id
_entity.type
_entity.pdbx_description
1 polymer ?
#
loop_
_entity_poly.entity_id
_entity_poly.type
_entity_poly.pdbx_seq_one_letter_code
_entity_poly.pdbx_strand_id
1 'polypeptide(L)' 'MVGSDKVTEPVAVRYAFRDYLPGNLQNSREQPAYPFRTDDWE' A
#
# COMPACT_ATOMS: atom_id res chain seq x y z
N MET A 1 6.71 -6.37 -1.72
CA MET A 1 5.55 -7.28 -1.68
C MET A 1 4.63 -6.81 -0.57
N VAL A 2 3.31 -6.76 -0.79
CA VAL A 2 2.31 -6.35 0.22
C VAL A 2 1.39 -7.54 0.48
N GLY A 3 1.18 -7.93 1.73
CA GLY A 3 0.38 -9.09 2.11
C GLY A 3 -0.01 -9.08 3.61
N SER A 4 -0.97 -9.93 3.99
CA SER A 4 -1.46 -10.07 5.36
C SER A 4 -1.98 -11.49 5.60
N ASP A 5 -1.53 -12.15 6.69
CA ASP A 5 -1.98 -13.50 7.05
C ASP A 5 -3.47 -13.55 7.44
N LYS A 6 -4.05 -12.40 7.81
CA LYS A 6 -5.46 -12.28 8.20
C LYS A 6 -6.40 -12.03 7.02
N VAL A 7 -5.85 -11.74 5.84
CA VAL A 7 -6.63 -11.37 4.64
C VAL A 7 -6.12 -12.20 3.46
N THR A 8 -6.74 -13.37 3.27
CA THR A 8 -6.36 -14.31 2.20
C THR A 8 -6.79 -13.85 0.81
N GLU A 9 -7.90 -13.13 0.72
CA GLU A 9 -8.45 -12.59 -0.54
C GLU A 9 -8.62 -11.06 -0.41
N PRO A 10 -7.56 -10.28 -0.70
CA PRO A 10 -7.62 -8.83 -0.61
C PRO A 10 -8.46 -8.25 -1.76
N VAL A 11 -9.46 -7.44 -1.41
CA VAL A 11 -10.31 -6.71 -2.38
C VAL A 11 -9.62 -5.45 -2.89
N ALA A 12 -8.86 -4.75 -2.04
CA ALA A 12 -8.11 -3.55 -2.41
C ALA A 12 -6.95 -3.28 -1.45
N VAL A 13 -5.95 -2.54 -1.95
CA VAL A 13 -4.79 -2.08 -1.17
C VAL A 13 -4.70 -0.57 -1.25
N ARG A 14 -4.49 0.06 -0.10
CA ARG A 14 -4.23 1.49 0.04
C ARG A 14 -2.96 1.69 0.85
N TYR A 15 -2.03 2.48 0.33
CA TYR A 15 -0.77 2.78 0.99
C TYR A 15 -0.55 4.29 1.07
N ALA A 16 -0.20 4.77 2.27
CA ALA A 16 -0.05 6.20 2.57
C ALA A 16 -1.25 7.07 2.16
N PHE A 17 -2.47 6.55 2.32
CA PHE A 17 -3.74 7.20 1.94
C PHE A 17 -4.27 8.25 2.94
N ARG A 18 -3.53 8.56 4.01
CA ARG A 18 -3.94 9.57 5.02
C ARG A 18 -2.79 10.52 5.32
N ASP A 19 -3.08 11.60 6.06
CA ASP A 19 -2.07 12.58 6.48
C ASP A 19 -0.82 11.91 7.07
N TYR A 20 0.33 12.49 6.73
CA TYR A 20 1.68 11.91 6.74
C TYR A 20 1.94 10.79 7.78
N LEU A 21 2.41 9.65 7.28
CA LEU A 21 2.94 8.53 8.07
C LEU A 21 4.30 8.11 7.53
N PRO A 22 5.22 7.65 8.40
CA PRO A 22 6.42 6.95 7.95
C PRO A 22 6.04 5.74 7.10
N GLY A 23 6.45 5.75 5.84
CA GLY A 23 6.24 4.65 4.91
C GLY A 23 7.18 3.48 5.19
N ASN A 24 6.72 2.25 4.99
CA ASN A 24 7.50 1.01 5.17
C ASN A 24 7.66 0.21 3.87
N LEU A 25 7.16 0.71 2.73
CA LEU A 25 7.24 0.07 1.43
C LEU A 25 8.28 0.74 0.54
N GLN A 26 9.11 -0.07 -0.13
CA GLN A 26 10.08 0.36 -1.11
C GLN A 26 9.81 -0.28 -2.47
N ASN A 27 10.20 0.41 -3.54
CA ASN A 27 10.15 -0.13 -4.89
C ASN A 27 11.36 -1.05 -5.18
N SER A 28 11.43 -1.61 -6.38
CA SER A 28 12.53 -2.49 -6.81
C SER A 28 13.90 -1.80 -6.91
N ARG A 29 13.94 -0.47 -6.76
CA ARG A 29 15.15 0.35 -6.72
C ARG A 29 15.46 0.86 -5.32
N GLU A 30 14.87 0.26 -4.28
CA GLU A 30 15.08 0.60 -2.86
C GLU A 30 14.67 2.04 -2.51
N GLN A 31 13.87 2.68 -3.37
CA GLN A 31 13.33 4.01 -3.10
C GLN A 31 12.00 3.88 -2.37
N PRO A 32 11.64 4.85 -1.52
CA PRO A 32 10.32 4.92 -0.92
C PRO A 32 9.23 4.80 -1.99
N ALA A 33 8.29 3.88 -1.79
CA ALA A 33 7.16 3.76 -2.69
C ALA A 33 6.27 5.00 -2.61
N TYR A 34 5.82 5.50 -3.76
CA TYR A 34 4.82 6.55 -3.79
C TYR A 34 3.48 6.06 -3.20
N PRO A 35 2.69 6.95 -2.57
CA PRO A 35 1.32 6.63 -2.17
C PRO A 35 0.50 6.09 -3.33
N PHE A 36 -0.33 5.07 -3.08
CA PHE A 36 -1.20 4.48 -4.11
C PHE A 36 -2.46 3.85 -3.49
N ARG A 37 -3.48 3.67 -4.35
CA ARG A 37 -4.68 2.90 -4.06
C ARG A 37 -5.06 2.03 -5.28
N THR A 38 -5.70 0.90 -5.04
CA THR A 38 -6.15 -0.03 -6.09
C THR A 38 -7.66 -0.23 -6.11
N ASP A 39 -8.40 0.48 -5.26
CA ASP A 39 -9.85 0.41 -5.25
C ASP A 39 -10.46 1.43 -6.22
N ASP A 40 -11.61 1.07 -6.78
CA ASP A 40 -12.40 1.90 -7.69
C ASP A 40 -13.55 2.64 -6.96
N TRP A 41 -13.44 2.87 -5.64
CA TRP A 41 -14.47 3.57 -4.86
C TRP A 41 -14.33 5.09 -5.04
N GLU A 42 -15.46 5.82 -5.15
CA GLU A 42 -15.46 7.30 -5.17
C GLU A 42 -15.04 7.90 -3.82
#